data_AF-L2GLW4-F1
#
_entry.id   AF-L2GLW4-F1
#
_cell.length_a   1.000
_cell.length_b   1.000
_cell.length_c   1.000
_cell.angle_alpha   90.00
_cell.angle_beta   90.00
_cell.angle_gamma   90.00
#
_symmetry.space_group_name_H-M   'P 1'
#
loop_
_entity.id
_entity.type
_entity.pdbx_description
1 polymer ?
#
loop_
_entity_poly.entity_id
_entity_poly.type
_entity_poly.pdbx_seq_one_letter_code
_entity_poly.pdbx_strand_id
1 'polypeptide(L)'
;MTDLANTKVLCIVNNRNDSGPSPGYECSILGESKHGVFFETVNNQDIPEIMAEKCCVGFLKSVGGGCVFDQKLLPAAVLLMGLSDGVSRLAIRSLNHKSQKVLDLLELFFKVSYKLEEHGDNQILTVIGCGYRNQFMPM
;
A
#
# COMPACT_ATOMS: atom_id res chain seq x y z
N MET A 1 5.23 -12.03 -27.12
CA MET A 1 5.83 -10.70 -27.36
C MET A 1 5.47 -9.84 -26.17
N THR A 2 6.46 -9.53 -25.33
CA THR A 2 6.29 -8.71 -24.14
C THR A 2 6.11 -7.27 -24.58
N ASP A 3 4.94 -6.68 -24.34
CA ASP A 3 4.66 -5.30 -24.68
C ASP A 3 5.41 -4.38 -23.70
N LEU A 4 6.65 -4.03 -24.06
CA LEU A 4 7.53 -3.15 -23.28
C LEU A 4 7.01 -1.70 -23.21
N ALA A 5 5.98 -1.35 -23.99
CA ALA A 5 5.44 0.01 -24.07
C ALA A 5 4.93 0.55 -22.72
N ASN A 6 4.55 -0.33 -21.80
CA ASN A 6 3.99 0.04 -20.49
C ASN A 6 5.03 0.08 -19.36
N THR A 7 6.30 -0.22 -19.65
CA THR A 7 7.37 -0.17 -18.65
C THR A 7 8.20 1.09 -18.86
N LYS A 8 8.21 1.99 -17.87
CA LYS A 8 9.01 3.22 -17.88
C LYS A 8 10.06 3.14 -16.78
N VAL A 9 11.29 3.49 -17.12
CA VAL A 9 12.41 3.55 -16.18
C VAL A 9 12.83 5.00 -16.02
N LEU A 10 12.76 5.50 -14.78
CA LEU A 10 13.28 6.80 -14.41
C LEU A 10 14.58 6.59 -13.62
N CYS A 11 15.65 7.25 -14.06
CA CYS A 11 16.93 7.25 -13.36
C CYS A 11 17.19 8.67 -12.83
N ILE A 12 17.31 8.80 -11.52
CA ILE A 12 17.65 10.06 -10.85
C ILE A 12 19.04 9.90 -10.24
N VAL A 13 19.96 10.79 -10.61
CA VAL A 13 21.32 10.81 -10.10
C VAL A 13 21.57 12.17 -9.46
N ASN A 14 21.70 12.17 -8.14
CA ASN A 14 22.03 13.37 -7.36
C ASN A 14 23.54 13.38 -7.07
N ASN A 15 24.17 14.55 -7.15
CA ASN A 15 25.58 14.79 -6.86
C ASN A 15 25.74 15.60 -5.56
N ARG A 16 26.98 16.02 -5.25
CA ARG A 16 27.30 16.75 -4.01
C ARG A 16 26.42 17.99 -3.74
N ASN A 17 25.88 18.63 -4.77
CA ASN A 17 25.12 19.87 -4.62
C ASN A 17 23.64 19.62 -4.29
N ASP A 18 23.14 18.43 -4.53
CA ASP A 18 21.72 18.02 -4.46
C ASP A 18 21.52 16.69 -3.72
N SER A 19 22.60 16.04 -3.26
CA SER A 19 22.58 14.86 -2.40
C SER A 19 22.53 15.23 -0.93
N GLY A 20 21.77 14.46 -0.15
CA GLY A 20 21.87 14.48 1.31
C GLY A 20 23.25 14.03 1.82
N PRO A 21 23.47 14.03 3.15
CA PRO A 21 24.79 13.76 3.74
C PRO A 21 25.25 12.30 3.61
N SER A 22 24.36 11.38 3.26
CA SER A 22 24.63 9.94 3.24
C SER A 22 24.67 9.41 1.81
N PRO A 23 25.74 8.73 1.38
CA PRO A 23 25.78 8.09 0.09
C PRO A 23 24.81 6.90 0.05
N GLY A 24 24.21 6.67 -1.12
CA GLY A 24 23.34 5.52 -1.30
C GLY A 24 22.65 5.48 -2.65
N TYR A 25 21.99 4.35 -2.88
CA TYR A 25 21.09 4.13 -4.00
C TYR A 25 19.88 3.31 -3.56
N GLU A 26 18.81 3.46 -4.32
CA GLU A 26 17.52 2.85 -4.10
C GLU A 26 16.98 2.38 -5.45
N CYS A 27 16.28 1.25 -5.45
CA CYS A 27 15.43 0.86 -6.57
C CYS A 27 14.00 0.77 -6.07
N SER A 28 13.13 1.53 -6.72
CA SER A 28 11.70 1.56 -6.46
C SER A 28 10.94 1.20 -7.73
N ILE A 29 10.03 0.23 -7.62
CA ILE A 29 9.13 -0.18 -8.70
C ILE A 29 7.71 0.14 -8.26
N LEU A 30 6.98 0.87 -9.10
CA LEU A 30 5.58 1.21 -8.91
C LEU A 30 4.76 0.60 -10.05
N GLY A 31 3.72 -0.13 -9.70
CA GLY A 31 2.74 -0.69 -10.63
C GLY A 31 1.38 -0.07 -10.36
N GLU A 32 0.86 0.63 -11.36
CA GLU A 32 -0.47 1.24 -11.31
C GLU A 32 -1.40 0.57 -12.32
N SER A 33 -2.64 0.38 -11.92
CA SER A 33 -3.73 -0.03 -12.78
C SER A 33 -4.94 0.85 -12.51
N LYS A 34 -5.98 0.72 -13.33
CA LYS A 34 -7.25 1.43 -13.12
C LYS A 34 -7.85 1.21 -11.73
N HIS A 35 -7.53 0.09 -11.08
CA HIS A 35 -8.17 -0.35 -9.85
C HIS A 35 -7.19 -0.68 -8.73
N GLY A 36 -5.90 -0.40 -8.89
CA GLY A 36 -4.95 -0.82 -7.88
C GLY A 36 -3.54 -0.29 -8.04
N VAL A 37 -2.83 -0.26 -6.92
CA VAL A 37 -1.49 0.28 -6.80
C VAL A 37 -0.63 -0.67 -5.97
N PHE A 38 0.54 -1.00 -6.51
CA PHE A 38 1.53 -1.91 -5.91
C PHE A 38 2.91 -1.29 -6.00
N PHE A 39 3.75 -1.53 -5.00
CA PHE A 39 5.11 -1.01 -5.06
C PHE A 39 6.08 -1.84 -4.25
N GLU A 40 7.35 -1.76 -4.64
CA GLU A 40 8.45 -2.28 -3.86
C GLU A 40 9.61 -1.29 -3.89
N THR A 41 10.32 -1.20 -2.77
CA THR A 41 11.45 -0.29 -2.59
C THR A 41 12.55 -1.03 -1.85
N VAL A 42 13.75 -1.08 -2.42
CA VAL A 42 14.92 -1.74 -1.83
C VAL A 42 16.10 -0.77 -1.84
N ASN A 43 16.78 -0.65 -0.69
CA ASN A 43 17.78 0.39 -0.44
C ASN A 43 19.08 -0.23 0.10
N ASN A 44 20.23 0.25 -0.38
CA ASN A 44 21.56 0.16 0.27
C ASN A 44 21.94 -1.21 0.91
N GLN A 45 21.60 -2.33 0.29
CA GLN A 45 21.88 -3.66 0.86
C GLN A 45 22.85 -4.51 0.03
N ASP A 46 22.97 -4.28 -1.28
CA ASP A 46 23.77 -5.10 -2.21
C ASP A 46 24.17 -4.29 -3.45
N ILE A 47 25.04 -4.83 -4.31
CA ILE A 47 25.34 -4.24 -5.62
C ILE A 47 24.05 -3.94 -6.42
N PRO A 48 24.04 -2.89 -7.26
CA PRO A 48 22.82 -2.38 -7.90
C PRO A 48 22.01 -3.43 -8.67
N GLU A 49 22.66 -4.35 -9.37
CA GLU A 49 22.02 -5.38 -10.17
C GLU A 49 21.23 -6.36 -9.31
N ILE A 50 21.83 -6.84 -8.22
CA ILE A 50 21.17 -7.74 -7.26
C ILE A 50 20.02 -7.02 -6.56
N MET A 51 20.21 -5.75 -6.23
CA MET A 51 19.16 -4.93 -5.62
C MET A 51 17.96 -4.76 -6.55
N ALA A 52 18.20 -4.49 -7.84
CA ALA A 52 17.14 -4.39 -8.84
C ALA A 52 16.39 -5.71 -8.99
N GLU A 53 17.09 -6.84 -9.00
CA GLU A 53 16.47 -8.17 -9.01
C GLU A 53 15.60 -8.41 -7.78
N LYS A 54 16.12 -8.12 -6.58
CA LYS A 54 15.36 -8.22 -5.32
C LYS A 54 14.10 -7.34 -5.35
N CYS A 55 14.21 -6.12 -5.87
CA CYS A 55 13.08 -5.21 -6.02
C CYS A 55 12.03 -5.77 -6.97
N CYS A 56 12.43 -6.29 -8.13
CA CYS A 56 11.53 -6.97 -9.08
C CYS A 56 10.82 -8.16 -8.43
N VAL A 57 11.54 -9.02 -7.72
CA VAL A 57 10.96 -10.18 -7.02
C VAL A 57 9.99 -9.75 -5.93
N GLY A 58 10.34 -8.74 -5.13
CA GLY A 58 9.47 -8.19 -4.09
C GLY A 58 8.21 -7.54 -4.66
N PHE A 59 8.34 -6.83 -5.77
CA PHE A 59 7.23 -6.25 -6.49
C PHE A 59 6.25 -7.33 -7.01
N LEU A 60 6.76 -8.39 -7.65
CA LEU A 60 5.92 -9.50 -8.12
C LEU A 60 5.20 -10.21 -6.96
N LYS A 61 5.87 -10.37 -5.81
CA LYS A 61 5.24 -10.88 -4.58
C LYS A 61 4.14 -9.96 -4.08
N SER A 62 4.36 -8.64 -4.14
CA SER A 62 3.38 -7.63 -3.73
C SER A 62 2.13 -7.66 -4.61
N VAL A 63 2.31 -7.79 -5.93
CA VAL A 63 1.21 -7.98 -6.89
C VAL A 63 0.47 -9.30 -6.63
N GLY A 64 1.19 -10.40 -6.42
CA GLY A 64 0.57 -11.71 -6.19
C GLY A 64 -0.18 -11.81 -4.85
N GLY A 65 0.32 -11.14 -3.80
CA GLY A 65 -0.23 -11.13 -2.45
C GLY A 65 -1.26 -10.05 -2.19
N GLY A 66 -1.35 -9.01 -3.02
CA GLY A 66 -2.35 -7.96 -2.94
C GLY A 66 -3.64 -8.28 -3.72
N CYS A 67 -4.59 -7.35 -3.68
CA CYS A 67 -5.84 -7.43 -4.46
C CYS A 67 -6.10 -6.10 -5.17
N VAL A 68 -6.70 -5.13 -4.48
CA VAL A 68 -6.84 -3.74 -4.94
C VAL A 68 -5.60 -2.93 -4.56
N PHE A 69 -5.16 -3.05 -3.30
CA PHE A 69 -3.96 -2.39 -2.82
C PHE A 69 -2.89 -3.40 -2.43
N ASP A 70 -1.64 -2.95 -2.47
CA ASP A 70 -0.53 -3.60 -1.78
C ASP A 70 -0.88 -3.83 -0.29
N GLN A 71 -0.50 -4.99 0.24
CA GLN A 71 -0.66 -5.30 1.66
C GLN A 71 -0.02 -4.26 2.59
N LYS A 72 1.05 -3.59 2.14
CA LYS A 72 1.72 -2.51 2.87
C LYS A 72 0.81 -1.30 3.11
N LEU A 73 -0.16 -1.05 2.23
CA LEU A 73 -1.09 0.09 2.30
C LEU A 73 -2.37 -0.21 3.08
N LEU A 74 -2.71 -1.49 3.27
CA LEU A 74 -3.95 -1.89 3.93
C LEU A 74 -4.16 -1.26 5.31
N PRO A 75 -3.16 -1.14 6.20
CA PRO A 75 -3.37 -0.50 7.51
C PRO A 75 -3.87 0.96 7.39
N ALA A 76 -3.31 1.71 6.44
CA ALA A 76 -3.73 3.09 6.19
C ALA A 76 -5.12 3.15 5.56
N ALA A 77 -5.41 2.28 4.58
CA ALA A 77 -6.72 2.21 3.97
C ALA A 77 -7.82 1.89 5.00
N VAL A 78 -7.59 0.90 5.86
CA VAL A 78 -8.49 0.50 6.95
C VAL A 78 -8.72 1.64 7.94
N LEU A 79 -7.65 2.33 8.34
CA LEU A 79 -7.75 3.51 9.22
C LEU A 79 -8.69 4.56 8.62
N LEU A 80 -8.48 4.90 7.34
CA LEU A 80 -9.29 5.90 6.65
C LEU A 80 -10.74 5.45 6.47
N MET A 81 -10.97 4.17 6.15
CA MET A 81 -12.33 3.60 6.08
C MET A 81 -13.04 3.71 7.43
N GLY A 82 -12.37 3.40 8.54
CA GLY A 82 -12.94 3.50 9.88
C GLY A 82 -13.24 4.93 10.32
N LEU A 83 -12.46 5.92 9.86
CA LEU A 83 -12.68 7.33 10.17
C LEU A 83 -13.67 8.02 9.22
N SER A 84 -13.96 7.41 8.06
CA SER A 84 -14.87 7.96 7.07
C SER A 84 -16.32 8.12 7.55
N ASP A 85 -17.11 8.90 6.82
CA ASP A 85 -18.56 8.96 6.98
C ASP A 85 -19.22 7.92 6.06
N GLY A 86 -20.02 7.00 6.61
CA GLY A 86 -20.76 5.98 5.87
C GLY A 86 -20.12 4.58 5.83
N VAL A 87 -20.50 3.79 4.82
CA VAL A 87 -20.09 2.39 4.67
C VAL A 87 -19.09 2.25 3.53
N SER A 88 -17.89 1.77 3.85
CA SER A 88 -16.82 1.51 2.89
C SER A 88 -16.66 0.01 2.65
N ARG A 89 -16.39 -0.39 1.41
CA ARG A 89 -16.14 -1.79 1.02
C ARG A 89 -14.84 -1.89 0.23
N LEU A 90 -13.98 -2.81 0.62
CA LEU A 90 -12.68 -3.03 -0.01
C LEU A 90 -12.43 -4.52 -0.24
N ALA A 91 -12.08 -4.90 -1.46
CA ALA A 91 -11.60 -6.23 -1.76
C ALA A 91 -10.12 -6.34 -1.38
N ILE A 92 -9.80 -7.33 -0.55
CA ILE A 92 -8.45 -7.62 -0.06
C ILE A 92 -8.16 -9.10 -0.30
N ARG A 93 -6.89 -9.47 -0.49
CA ARG A 93 -6.50 -10.89 -0.58
C ARG A 93 -6.72 -11.56 0.77
N SER A 94 -6.14 -10.98 1.81
CA SER A 94 -6.27 -11.40 3.19
C SER A 94 -5.98 -10.23 4.12
N LEU A 95 -6.55 -10.31 5.32
CA LEU A 95 -6.28 -9.32 6.36
C LEU A 95 -4.94 -9.62 7.05
N ASN A 96 -3.97 -8.71 6.92
CA ASN A 96 -2.68 -8.86 7.60
C ASN A 96 -2.76 -8.42 9.07
N HIS A 97 -1.82 -8.90 9.89
CA HIS A 97 -1.78 -8.64 11.33
C HIS A 97 -1.72 -7.14 11.69
N LYS A 98 -1.06 -6.31 10.87
CA LYS A 98 -1.02 -4.86 11.09
C LYS A 98 -2.40 -4.23 10.87
N SER A 99 -3.12 -4.64 9.84
CA SER A 99 -4.46 -4.15 9.52
C SER A 99 -5.49 -4.63 10.54
N GLN A 100 -5.37 -5.87 11.03
CA GLN A 100 -6.20 -6.36 12.14
C GLN A 100 -6.01 -5.50 13.39
N LYS A 101 -4.77 -5.21 13.79
CA LYS A 101 -4.50 -4.32 14.92
C LYS A 101 -5.15 -2.93 14.77
N VAL A 102 -5.18 -2.39 13.55
CA VAL A 102 -5.86 -1.10 13.30
C VAL A 102 -7.37 -1.24 13.50
N LEU A 103 -7.99 -2.31 13.00
CA LEU A 103 -9.41 -2.58 13.24
C LEU A 103 -9.72 -2.71 14.74
N ASP A 104 -8.91 -3.45 15.48
CA ASP A 104 -9.09 -3.64 16.93
C ASP A 104 -9.06 -2.29 17.67
N LEU A 105 -8.15 -1.40 17.28
CA LEU A 105 -8.05 -0.04 17.86
C LEU A 105 -9.25 0.83 17.47
N LEU A 106 -9.71 0.75 16.21
CA LEU A 106 -10.89 1.46 15.73
C LEU A 106 -12.17 1.02 16.45
N GLU A 107 -12.33 -0.29 16.66
CA GLU A 107 -13.43 -0.84 17.43
C GLU A 107 -13.35 -0.40 18.90
N LEU A 108 -12.16 -0.44 19.51
CA LEU A 108 -11.96 -0.05 20.90
C LEU A 108 -12.31 1.42 21.15
N PHE A 109 -11.70 2.34 20.39
CA PHE A 109 -11.77 3.79 20.63
C PHE A 109 -12.95 4.47 19.95
N PHE A 110 -13.32 4.03 18.75
CA PHE A 110 -14.33 4.70 17.92
C PHE A 110 -15.60 3.88 17.74
N LYS A 111 -15.67 2.67 18.30
CA LYS A 111 -16.81 1.74 18.16
C LYS A 111 -17.17 1.46 16.70
N VAL A 112 -16.16 1.49 15.83
CA VAL A 112 -16.29 1.13 14.42
C VAL A 112 -16.68 -0.34 14.32
N SER A 113 -17.71 -0.62 13.52
CA SER A 113 -18.14 -1.98 13.20
C SER A 113 -17.62 -2.39 11.84
N TYR A 114 -17.16 -3.63 11.72
CA TYR A 114 -16.71 -4.17 10.44
C TYR A 114 -17.19 -5.60 10.23
N LYS A 115 -17.21 -6.02 8.96
CA LYS A 115 -17.54 -7.38 8.54
C LYS A 115 -16.54 -7.81 7.48
N LEU A 116 -16.08 -9.05 7.59
CA LEU A 116 -15.26 -9.70 6.59
C LEU A 116 -16.07 -10.82 5.92
N GLU A 117 -16.17 -10.79 4.60
CA GLU A 117 -16.88 -11.78 3.81
C GLU A 117 -15.91 -12.46 2.85
N GLU A 118 -15.90 -13.79 2.82
CA GLU A 118 -15.11 -14.55 1.83
C GLU A 118 -15.76 -14.46 0.45
N HIS A 119 -14.96 -14.22 -0.58
CA HIS A 119 -15.41 -14.11 -1.97
C HIS A 119 -14.36 -14.70 -2.94
N GLY A 120 -14.36 -16.04 -3.04
CA GLY A 120 -13.37 -16.78 -3.83
C GLY A 120 -12.01 -16.76 -3.14
N ASP A 121 -10.96 -16.37 -3.87
CA ASP A 121 -9.59 -16.24 -3.33
C ASP A 121 -9.34 -14.90 -2.61
N ASN A 122 -10.37 -14.08 -2.44
CA ASN A 122 -10.31 -12.75 -1.85
C ASN A 122 -11.37 -12.60 -0.76
N GLN A 123 -11.19 -11.61 0.10
CA GLN A 123 -12.13 -11.19 1.12
C GLN A 123 -12.67 -9.80 0.79
N ILE A 124 -13.93 -9.55 1.13
CA ILE A 124 -14.54 -8.22 1.10
C ILE A 124 -14.60 -7.71 2.53
N LEU A 125 -13.78 -6.70 2.82
CA LEU A 125 -13.83 -5.96 4.07
C LEU A 125 -14.85 -4.83 3.96
N THR A 126 -15.91 -4.91 4.76
CA THR A 126 -16.91 -3.84 4.91
C THR A 126 -16.70 -3.16 6.25
N VAL A 127 -16.55 -1.83 6.25
CA VAL A 127 -16.34 -1.03 7.47
C VAL A 127 -17.39 0.07 7.52
N ILE A 128 -18.05 0.20 8.67
CA ILE A 128 -18.97 1.30 8.97
C ILE A 128 -18.17 2.36 9.71
N GLY A 129 -17.85 3.45 9.02
CA GLY A 129 -17.02 4.51 9.55
C GLY A 129 -17.71 5.30 10.65
N CYS A 130 -16.92 5.91 11.54
CA CYS A 130 -17.40 6.67 12.69
C CYS A 130 -17.74 8.14 12.36
N GLY A 131 -17.56 8.57 11.12
CA GLY A 131 -17.86 9.93 10.69
C GLY A 131 -16.95 10.98 11.32
N TYR A 132 -15.66 10.65 11.51
CA TYR A 132 -14.70 11.59 12.08
C TYR A 132 -14.55 12.83 11.19
N ARG A 133 -14.73 14.01 11.76
CA ARG A 133 -14.61 15.29 11.04
C ARG A 133 -13.45 16.11 11.59
N ASN A 134 -12.64 16.61 10.68
CA ASN A 134 -11.58 17.55 11.03
C ASN A 134 -12.21 18.89 11.44
N GLN A 135 -12.10 19.26 12.72
CA GLN A 135 -12.69 20.49 13.27
C GLN A 135 -11.95 21.77 12.85
N PHE A 136 -10.77 21.65 12.22
CA PHE A 136 -9.95 22.79 11.84
C PHE A 136 -10.15 23.24 10.37
N MET A 137 -11.00 22.57 9.61
CA MET A 137 -11.41 23.02 8.28
C MET A 137 -12.77 23.71 8.35
N PRO A 138 -12.86 25.01 8.02
CA PRO A 138 -14.15 25.67 7.85
C PRO A 138 -14.89 25.05 6.66
N MET A 139 -16.21 24.88 6.80
CA MET A 139 -17.12 24.40 5.74
C MET A 139 -17.21 25.39 4.57
#